data_AF-A0A8E2I868-F1
#
_entry.id   AF-A0A8E2I868-F1
#
_cell.length_a   1.000
_cell.length_b   1.000
_cell.length_c   1.000
_cell.angle_alpha   90.00
_cell.angle_beta   90.00
_cell.angle_gamma   90.00
#
_symmetry.space_group_name_H-M   'P 1'
#
loop_
_entity.id
_entity.type
_entity.pdbx_description
1 polymer ?
#
loop_
_entity_poly.entity_id
_entity_poly.type
_entity_poly.pdbx_seq_one_letter_code
_entity_poly.pdbx_strand_id
1 'polypeptide(L)'
;LIDVETNPTVKIFDLRIAEKIRELHMRINAQGYPPYKNEVSKNVYTLNYKKIGYKEEPFVVSPYTNNNLPFVITGQGDIFVDYSSDLYHVLRNKNVKVKPGEDIRHILTDDSLFVPAYSLPYTINQKNEPIFLAK
;
A
#
# COMPACT_ATOMS: atom_id res chain seq x y z
N LEU A 1 -4.23 7.32 16.03
CA LEU A 1 -5.44 8.16 15.98
C LEU A 1 -5.59 8.65 14.57
N ILE A 2 -6.79 8.58 14.00
CA ILE A 2 -7.17 9.27 12.76
C ILE A 2 -8.16 10.39 13.11
N ASP A 3 -8.31 11.37 12.22
CA ASP A 3 -9.26 12.48 12.37
C ASP A 3 -9.09 13.27 13.68
N VAL A 4 -7.84 13.49 14.09
CA VAL A 4 -7.49 14.07 15.40
C VAL A 4 -8.12 15.44 15.63
N GLU A 5 -8.32 16.21 14.56
CA GLU A 5 -8.86 17.56 14.62
C GLU A 5 -10.40 17.61 14.68
N THR A 6 -11.09 16.53 14.28
CA THR A 6 -12.54 16.52 14.12
C THR A 6 -13.23 15.45 14.96
N ASN A 7 -12.78 14.18 14.88
CA ASN A 7 -13.32 13.06 15.64
C ASN A 7 -12.23 12.00 15.89
N PRO A 8 -11.37 12.17 16.92
CA PRO A 8 -10.21 11.33 17.14
C PRO A 8 -10.61 9.87 17.34
N THR A 9 -10.32 9.04 16.34
CA THR A 9 -10.67 7.62 16.36
C THR A 9 -9.44 6.75 16.51
N VAL A 10 -9.48 5.79 17.43
CA VAL A 10 -8.43 4.78 17.59
C VAL A 10 -8.65 3.68 16.56
N LYS A 11 -7.61 3.42 15.76
CA LYS A 11 -7.57 2.36 14.76
C LYS A 11 -6.32 1.49 15.00
N ILE A 12 -6.44 0.21 14.73
CA ILE A 12 -5.43 -0.83 14.89
C ILE A 12 -4.43 -0.73 13.74
N PHE A 13 -3.16 -0.83 14.10
CA PHE A 13 -2.06 -0.93 13.16
C PHE A 13 -1.61 -2.39 13.11
N ASP A 14 -1.66 -3.02 11.94
CA ASP A 14 -1.28 -4.42 11.80
C ASP A 14 0.26 -4.57 11.83
N LEU A 15 0.77 -5.03 12.97
CA LEU A 15 2.20 -5.22 13.20
C LEU A 15 2.84 -6.24 12.24
N ARG A 16 2.07 -7.16 11.65
CA ARG A 16 2.59 -8.13 10.67
C ARG A 16 3.15 -7.44 9.43
N ILE A 17 2.58 -6.28 9.08
CA ILE A 17 3.05 -5.46 7.96
C ILE A 17 4.42 -4.85 8.28
N ALA A 18 4.58 -4.27 9.47
CA ALA A 18 5.85 -3.70 9.91
C ALA A 18 6.96 -4.75 9.92
N GLU A 19 6.68 -5.95 10.44
CA GLU A 19 7.65 -7.04 10.47
C GLU A 19 8.09 -7.48 9.07
N LYS A 20 7.15 -7.56 8.11
CA LYS A 20 7.48 -7.93 6.73
C LYS A 20 8.30 -6.85 6.02
N ILE A 21 7.98 -5.58 6.21
CA ILE A 21 8.76 -4.45 5.66
C ILE A 21 10.17 -4.43 6.26
N ARG A 22 10.29 -4.68 7.58
CA ARG A 22 11.59 -4.80 8.25
C ARG A 22 12.44 -5.93 7.66
N GLU A 23 11.85 -7.09 7.40
CA GLU A 23 12.53 -8.21 6.73
C GLU A 23 13.04 -7.81 5.33
N LEU A 24 12.20 -7.13 4.53
CA LEU A 24 12.58 -6.67 3.20
C LEU A 24 13.74 -5.66 3.25
N HIS A 25 13.68 -4.67 4.15
CA HIS A 25 14.77 -3.71 4.34
C HIS A 25 16.07 -4.41 4.72
N MET A 26 16.05 -5.39 5.62
CA MET A 26 17.26 -6.14 6.00
C MET A 26 17.90 -6.83 4.79
N ARG A 27 17.09 -7.45 3.92
CA ARG A 27 17.60 -8.13 2.71
C ARG A 27 18.13 -7.15 1.67
N ILE A 28 17.45 -6.02 1.46
CA ILE A 28 17.91 -4.96 0.56
C ILE A 28 19.25 -4.37 1.07
N ASN A 29 19.36 -4.09 2.37
CA ASN A 29 20.56 -3.55 2.97
C ASN A 29 21.74 -4.52 2.84
N ALA A 30 21.52 -5.83 2.97
CA ALA A 30 22.54 -6.84 2.75
C ALA A 30 23.05 -6.87 1.28
N GLN A 31 22.19 -6.51 0.32
CA GLN A 31 22.55 -6.41 -1.10
C GLN A 31 23.22 -5.07 -1.46
N GLY A 32 23.06 -4.04 -0.63
CA GLY A 32 23.66 -2.70 -0.77
C GLY A 32 22.88 -1.71 -1.64
N TYR A 33 21.95 -2.18 -2.49
CA TYR A 33 21.08 -1.32 -3.29
C TYR A 33 19.68 -1.93 -3.48
N PRO A 34 18.62 -1.11 -3.58
CA PRO A 34 17.28 -1.61 -3.84
C PRO A 34 17.19 -2.30 -5.22
N PRO A 35 16.64 -3.53 -5.29
CA PRO A 35 16.54 -4.28 -6.54
C PRO A 35 15.30 -3.82 -7.34
N TYR A 36 15.29 -2.58 -7.85
CA TYR A 36 14.18 -2.08 -8.66
C TYR A 36 13.92 -2.95 -9.90
N LYS A 37 12.65 -3.06 -10.30
CA LYS A 37 12.20 -3.83 -11.47
C LYS A 37 11.44 -2.94 -12.48
N ASN A 38 10.13 -2.81 -12.35
CA ASN A 38 9.29 -2.00 -13.25
C ASN A 38 8.76 -0.77 -12.53
N GLU A 39 8.73 0.38 -13.19
CA GLU A 39 7.99 1.56 -12.73
C GLU A 39 6.48 1.33 -12.93
N VAL A 40 5.71 1.49 -11.85
CA VAL A 40 4.24 1.30 -11.85
C VAL A 40 3.49 2.63 -11.67
N SER A 41 4.19 3.66 -11.18
CA SER A 41 3.76 5.05 -11.17
C SER A 41 5.00 5.93 -11.01
N LYS A 42 4.85 7.25 -11.18
CA LYS A 42 5.95 8.22 -11.05
C LYS A 42 6.68 8.00 -9.72
N ASN A 43 7.96 7.61 -9.78
CA ASN A 43 8.81 7.35 -8.61
C ASN A 43 8.31 6.19 -7.70
N VAL A 44 7.52 5.25 -8.25
CA VAL A 44 7.03 4.05 -7.56
C VAL A 44 7.35 2.83 -8.41
N TYR A 45 8.07 1.88 -7.83
CA TYR A 45 8.63 0.73 -8.52
C TYR A 45 8.23 -0.58 -7.86
N THR A 46 8.21 -1.64 -8.64
CA THR A 46 8.18 -3.02 -8.14
C THR A 46 9.60 -3.49 -7.81
N LEU A 47 9.68 -4.52 -6.95
CA LEU A 47 10.94 -5.13 -6.53
C LEU A 47 11.24 -6.42 -7.31
N ASN A 48 12.51 -6.64 -7.64
CA ASN A 48 13.00 -7.92 -8.12
C ASN A 48 13.40 -8.78 -6.92
N TYR A 49 12.42 -9.48 -6.34
CA TYR A 49 12.60 -10.28 -5.13
C TYR A 49 13.64 -11.40 -5.27
N LYS A 50 13.86 -11.93 -6.48
CA LYS A 50 14.90 -12.94 -6.74
C LYS A 50 16.31 -12.40 -6.44
N LYS A 51 16.57 -11.11 -6.68
CA LYS A 51 17.86 -10.47 -6.40
C LYS A 51 18.15 -10.32 -4.90
N ILE A 52 17.14 -10.45 -4.05
CA ILE A 52 17.25 -10.36 -2.58
C ILE A 52 16.87 -11.67 -1.88
N GLY A 53 16.98 -12.79 -2.61
CA GLY A 53 16.95 -14.15 -2.04
C GLY A 53 15.57 -14.76 -1.85
N TYR A 54 14.51 -14.17 -2.40
CA TYR A 54 13.18 -14.80 -2.40
C TYR A 54 12.99 -15.73 -3.59
N LYS A 55 12.35 -16.88 -3.32
CA LYS A 55 11.89 -17.82 -4.35
C LYS A 55 10.54 -17.40 -4.94
N GLU A 56 9.68 -16.86 -4.10
CA GLU A 56 8.33 -16.39 -4.41
C GLU A 56 8.16 -14.95 -3.93
N GLU A 57 7.27 -14.19 -4.58
CA GLU A 57 7.04 -12.79 -4.21
C GLU A 57 6.39 -12.73 -2.81
N PRO A 58 7.01 -12.03 -1.84
CA PRO A 58 6.44 -11.87 -0.52
C PRO A 58 5.21 -10.96 -0.57
N PHE A 59 4.28 -11.19 0.35
CA PHE A 59 3.06 -10.42 0.51
C PHE A 59 2.69 -10.29 1.99
N VAL A 60 1.71 -9.44 2.26
CA VAL A 60 0.95 -9.42 3.52
C VAL A 60 -0.52 -9.73 3.24
N VAL A 61 -1.22 -10.29 4.21
CA VAL A 61 -2.66 -10.54 4.09
C VAL A 61 -3.39 -9.27 4.46
N SER A 62 -4.24 -8.77 3.56
CA SER A 62 -5.06 -7.59 3.78
C SER A 62 -5.97 -7.77 5.00
N PRO A 63 -6.01 -6.80 5.93
CA PRO A 63 -6.99 -6.80 7.02
C PRO A 63 -8.41 -6.42 6.55
N TYR A 64 -8.57 -6.00 5.28
CA TYR A 64 -9.84 -5.55 4.70
C TYR A 64 -10.51 -6.62 3.85
N THR A 65 -9.74 -7.37 3.07
CA THR A 65 -10.26 -8.32 2.06
C THR A 65 -9.72 -9.74 2.22
N ASN A 66 -8.75 -9.98 3.10
CA ASN A 66 -7.95 -11.21 3.18
C ASN A 66 -7.16 -11.55 1.89
N ASN A 67 -7.07 -10.63 0.92
CA ASN A 67 -6.24 -10.81 -0.26
C ASN A 67 -4.75 -10.67 0.08
N ASN A 68 -3.90 -11.29 -0.72
CA ASN A 68 -2.46 -11.07 -0.65
C ASN A 68 -2.12 -9.72 -1.30
N LEU A 69 -1.53 -8.82 -0.52
CA LEU A 69 -1.09 -7.50 -0.97
C LEU A 69 0.41 -7.50 -1.24
N PRO A 70 0.85 -7.10 -2.45
CA PRO A 70 2.27 -7.01 -2.78
C PRO A 70 2.89 -5.74 -2.18
N PHE A 71 4.21 -5.62 -2.33
CA PHE A 71 4.95 -4.41 -1.96
C PHE A 71 5.44 -3.64 -3.18
N VAL A 72 5.52 -2.33 -3.01
CA VAL A 72 6.18 -1.38 -3.91
C VAL A 72 7.26 -0.61 -3.16
N ILE A 73 8.16 0.03 -3.89
CA ILE A 73 9.26 0.81 -3.33
C ILE A 73 9.35 2.16 -4.05
N THR A 74 9.61 3.23 -3.32
CA THR A 74 9.85 4.55 -3.93
C THR A 74 11.28 4.68 -4.44
N GLY A 75 11.58 5.68 -5.27
CA GLY A 75 12.97 5.94 -5.69
C GLY A 75 13.92 6.29 -4.54
N GLN A 76 13.38 6.68 -3.37
CA GLN A 76 14.13 6.93 -2.13
C GLN A 76 14.46 5.63 -1.38
N GLY A 77 13.89 4.49 -1.78
CA GLY A 77 14.12 3.19 -1.15
C GLY A 77 13.10 2.81 -0.08
N ASP A 78 12.06 3.62 0.15
CA ASP A 78 11.02 3.33 1.14
C ASP A 78 10.02 2.31 0.59
N ILE A 79 9.73 1.26 1.38
CA ILE A 79 8.82 0.17 1.00
C ILE A 79 7.41 0.41 1.54
N PHE A 80 6.42 0.19 0.68
CA PHE A 80 5.00 0.33 0.97
C PHE A 80 4.23 -0.92 0.54
N VAL A 81 3.10 -1.18 1.19
CA VAL A 81 2.11 -2.18 0.76
C VAL A 81 1.22 -1.56 -0.31
N ASP A 82 0.97 -2.31 -1.38
CA ASP A 82 0.04 -1.89 -2.41
C ASP A 82 -1.39 -2.33 -2.09
N TYR A 83 -2.22 -1.37 -1.66
CA TYR A 83 -3.64 -1.54 -1.35
C TYR A 83 -4.56 -1.29 -2.55
N SER A 84 -4.02 -1.17 -3.78
CA SER A 84 -4.83 -0.91 -4.99
C SER A 84 -5.96 -1.94 -5.16
N SER A 85 -5.72 -3.22 -4.85
CA SER A 85 -6.73 -4.28 -4.92
C SER A 85 -7.84 -4.12 -3.88
N ASP A 86 -7.51 -3.69 -2.66
CA ASP A 86 -8.50 -3.42 -1.61
C ASP A 86 -9.37 -2.21 -1.95
N LEU A 87 -8.74 -1.14 -2.42
CA LEU A 87 -9.45 0.05 -2.90
C LEU A 87 -10.37 -0.28 -4.06
N TYR A 88 -9.88 -1.09 -5.02
CA TYR A 88 -10.69 -1.56 -6.14
C TYR A 88 -11.91 -2.34 -5.65
N HIS A 89 -11.73 -3.24 -4.69
CA HIS A 89 -12.83 -3.99 -4.09
C HIS A 89 -13.88 -3.07 -3.45
N VAL A 90 -13.46 -2.05 -2.69
CA VAL A 90 -14.38 -1.07 -2.10
C VAL A 90 -15.11 -0.25 -3.17
N LEU A 91 -14.40 0.28 -4.16
CA LEU A 91 -14.97 1.10 -5.24
C LEU A 91 -15.97 0.34 -6.12
N ARG A 92 -15.82 -0.99 -6.24
CA ARG A 92 -16.74 -1.85 -7.00
C ARG A 92 -17.98 -2.27 -6.21
N ASN A 93 -17.84 -2.48 -4.90
CA ASN A 93 -18.89 -3.09 -4.08
C ASN A 93 -19.66 -2.08 -3.23
N LYS A 94 -19.13 -0.86 -3.05
CA LYS A 94 -19.78 0.21 -2.29
C LYS A 94 -20.00 1.42 -3.19
N ASN A 95 -21.11 2.12 -2.97
CA ASN A 95 -21.45 3.32 -3.72
C ASN A 95 -20.75 4.55 -3.12
N VAL A 96 -19.42 4.55 -3.11
CA VAL A 96 -18.59 5.63 -2.56
C VAL A 96 -18.30 6.66 -3.65
N LYS A 97 -18.44 7.95 -3.31
CA LYS A 97 -18.13 9.05 -4.22
C LYS A 97 -16.72 9.55 -3.93
N VAL A 98 -15.83 9.40 -4.89
CA VAL A 98 -14.45 9.91 -4.85
C VAL A 98 -14.16 10.68 -6.14
N LYS A 99 -13.16 11.57 -6.12
CA LYS A 99 -12.76 12.37 -7.29
C LYS A 99 -11.31 12.09 -7.72
N PRO A 100 -10.99 12.19 -9.02
CA PRO A 100 -9.59 12.18 -9.45
C PRO A 100 -8.81 13.33 -8.79
N GLY A 101 -7.61 13.03 -8.31
CA GLY A 101 -6.73 13.94 -7.56
C GLY A 101 -6.91 13.90 -6.03
N GLU A 102 -7.95 13.24 -5.53
CA GLU A 102 -8.22 13.07 -4.09
C GLU A 102 -7.47 11.86 -3.52
N ASP A 103 -7.02 11.94 -2.25
CA ASP A 103 -6.53 10.76 -1.52
C ASP A 103 -7.70 9.91 -1.02
N ILE A 104 -7.89 8.74 -1.65
CA ILE A 104 -9.04 7.87 -1.40
C ILE A 104 -8.81 6.82 -0.31
N ARG A 105 -7.66 6.82 0.39
CA ARG A 105 -7.37 5.78 1.41
C ARG A 105 -8.39 5.70 2.54
N HIS A 106 -9.07 6.81 2.83
CA HIS A 106 -10.09 6.90 3.87
C HIS A 106 -11.23 5.87 3.69
N ILE A 107 -11.55 5.48 2.45
CA ILE A 107 -12.63 4.53 2.16
C ILE A 107 -12.36 3.10 2.71
N LEU A 108 -11.08 2.79 3.01
CA LEU A 108 -10.71 1.54 3.69
C LEU A 108 -10.98 1.60 5.19
N THR A 109 -10.95 2.79 5.78
CA THR A 109 -11.05 2.97 7.24
C THR A 109 -12.49 3.13 7.75
N ASP A 110 -13.43 3.49 6.89
CA ASP A 110 -14.83 3.76 7.28
C ASP A 110 -15.47 2.58 8.04
N ASP A 111 -15.32 1.37 7.49
CA ASP A 111 -15.90 0.14 8.06
C ASP A 111 -14.86 -0.82 8.65
N SER A 112 -13.67 -0.33 8.96
CA SER A 112 -12.57 -1.16 9.47
C SER A 112 -11.94 -0.57 10.71
N LEU A 113 -11.54 -1.44 11.64
CA LEU A 113 -10.71 -1.02 12.76
C LEU A 113 -9.26 -0.77 12.34
N PHE A 114 -8.83 -1.16 11.14
CA PHE A 114 -7.44 -1.06 10.71
C PHE A 114 -7.15 0.22 9.90
N VAL A 115 -5.98 0.79 10.10
CA VAL A 115 -5.41 1.79 9.18
C VAL A 115 -4.64 1.10 8.04
N PRO A 116 -4.59 1.69 6.83
CA PRO A 116 -3.79 1.16 5.73
C PRO A 116 -2.32 1.47 5.99
N ALA A 117 -1.71 0.68 6.88
CA ALA A 117 -0.34 0.85 7.34
C ALA A 117 0.64 0.74 6.17
N TYR A 118 1.66 1.61 6.16
CA TYR A 118 2.66 1.69 5.10
C TYR A 118 2.05 1.75 3.70
N SER A 119 1.07 2.63 3.51
CA SER A 119 0.38 2.85 2.25
C SER A 119 0.78 4.17 1.62
N LEU A 120 1.09 4.16 0.32
CA LEU A 120 1.17 5.39 -0.48
C LEU A 120 -0.23 5.99 -0.67
N PRO A 121 -0.37 7.31 -0.91
CA PRO A 121 -1.67 7.87 -1.26
C PRO A 121 -2.15 7.35 -2.63
N TYR A 122 -3.46 7.24 -2.79
CA TYR A 122 -4.11 6.76 -4.01
C TYR A 122 -5.16 7.75 -4.50
N THR A 123 -5.39 7.76 -5.81
CA THR A 123 -6.51 8.45 -6.47
C THR A 123 -7.18 7.49 -7.45
N ILE A 124 -8.30 7.87 -8.04
CA ILE A 124 -8.89 7.18 -9.17
C ILE A 124 -8.41 7.74 -10.53
N ASN A 125 -8.37 6.87 -11.54
CA ASN A 125 -8.23 7.25 -12.95
C ASN A 125 -9.61 7.52 -13.60
N GLN A 126 -9.63 7.81 -14.91
CA GLN A 126 -10.88 8.06 -15.67
C GLN A 126 -11.84 6.86 -15.72
N LYS A 127 -11.36 5.64 -15.45
CA LYS A 127 -12.15 4.40 -15.39
C LYS A 127 -12.60 4.06 -13.97
N ASN A 128 -12.40 4.96 -13.01
CA ASN A 128 -12.68 4.74 -11.60
C ASN A 128 -11.83 3.60 -10.98
N GLU A 129 -10.65 3.35 -11.55
CA GLU A 129 -9.70 2.37 -11.01
C GLU A 129 -8.68 3.08 -10.11
N PRO A 130 -8.30 2.50 -8.97
CA PRO A 130 -7.32 3.07 -8.08
C PRO A 130 -5.92 3.05 -8.71
N ILE A 131 -5.25 4.18 -8.64
CA ILE A 131 -3.86 4.40 -9.05
C ILE A 131 -3.12 5.15 -7.94
N PHE A 132 -1.80 5.01 -7.87
CA PHE A 132 -1.01 5.81 -6.94
C PHE A 132 -1.19 7.31 -7.23
N LEU A 133 -1.40 8.10 -6.18
CA LEU A 133 -1.46 9.56 -6.29
C LEU A 133 -0.02 10.08 -6.43
N ALA A 134 0.44 10.18 -7.68
CA ALA A 134 1.72 10.78 -8.02
C ALA A 134 1.74 12.26 -7.61
N LYS A 135 2.81 12.68 -6.94
CA LYS A 135 3.15 14.11 -6.74
C LYS A 135 4.33 14.48 -7.63
#